data_AF-A0A920I316-F1
#
_entry.id   AF-A0A920I316-F1
#
_cell.length_a   1.000
_cell.length_b   1.000
_cell.length_c   1.000
_cell.angle_alpha   90.00
_cell.angle_beta   90.00
_cell.angle_gamma   90.00
#
_symmetry.space_group_name_H-M   'P 1'
#
loop_
_entity.id
_entity.type
_entity.pdbx_description
1 polymer ?
#
loop_
_entity_poly.entity_id
_entity_poly.type
_entity_poly.pdbx_seq_one_letter_code
_entity_poly.pdbx_strand_id
1 'polypeptide(L)'
;MIKGLIAPILSPFNDDLSFNQDMYNALAAELLQTGCSGLAPFGTTGEALSVGSAERITALEGLVASGIDPKVIIPGTGLCNLPESIALSRHAVELGCAGVMTLPPFYFKGMGDDGLFDYFEKLIDGVDHPDLQIYLYHIPQVSGVGLSIELVTRLRAAYPDVIVGIKDSSGDWDNTRRLLAIDGLIVYPGAELPVIDAIRLGGAGLHFGDGEPKRLGHRQCHRSLPRRQVGRGRGRAQAGEGCAAAVPGLCPHSGAEGASGAPYRRCAVEQSASALPRHQRRET
;
A
#
# COMPACT_ATOMS: atom_id res chain seq x y z
N MET A 1 -13.37 -8.67 4.53
CA MET A 1 -12.31 -8.84 3.51
C MET A 1 -12.61 -7.94 2.32
N ILE A 2 -11.73 -6.96 2.09
CA ILE A 2 -11.78 -6.10 0.90
C ILE A 2 -11.12 -6.89 -0.25
N LYS A 3 -11.78 -6.93 -1.42
CA LYS A 3 -11.22 -7.54 -2.63
C LYS A 3 -11.09 -6.47 -3.70
N GLY A 4 -10.02 -6.53 -4.50
CA GLY A 4 -9.75 -5.55 -5.56
C GLY A 4 -8.63 -4.59 -5.22
N LEU A 5 -8.68 -3.38 -5.79
CA LEU A 5 -7.61 -2.41 -5.64
C LEU A 5 -7.76 -1.65 -4.33
N ILE A 6 -6.75 -1.73 -3.45
CA ILE A 6 -6.70 -0.92 -2.23
C ILE A 6 -5.61 0.13 -2.43
N ALA A 7 -6.02 1.40 -2.51
CA ALA A 7 -5.12 2.50 -2.81
C ALA A 7 -4.42 2.99 -1.55
N PRO A 8 -3.08 2.95 -1.46
CA PRO A 8 -2.39 3.71 -0.42
C PRO A 8 -2.48 5.19 -0.75
N ILE A 9 -3.04 5.97 0.17
CA ILE A 9 -3.37 7.37 -0.08
C ILE A 9 -2.29 8.31 0.45
N LEU A 10 -2.03 9.37 -0.31
CA LEU A 10 -1.12 10.45 0.07
C LEU A 10 -1.67 11.25 1.25
N SER A 11 -0.77 11.79 2.08
CA SER A 11 -1.11 12.74 3.14
C SER A 11 -0.85 14.16 2.62
N PRO A 12 -1.88 14.93 2.25
CA PRO A 12 -1.70 16.30 1.78
C PRO A 12 -1.41 17.24 2.95
N PHE A 13 -0.59 18.25 2.71
CA PHE A 13 -0.23 19.29 3.67
C PHE A 13 -0.52 20.68 3.08
N ASN A 14 -0.84 21.63 3.94
CA ASN A 14 -0.92 23.04 3.61
C ASN A 14 0.48 23.65 3.42
N ASP A 15 0.55 24.88 2.90
CA ASP A 15 1.82 25.62 2.75
C ASP A 15 2.56 25.83 4.08
N ASP A 16 1.83 25.84 5.21
CA ASP A 16 2.38 25.93 6.57
C ASP A 16 2.75 24.57 7.18
N LEU A 17 2.70 23.49 6.39
CA LEU A 17 2.97 22.10 6.76
C LEU A 17 1.94 21.47 7.70
N SER A 18 0.83 22.14 8.02
CA SER A 18 -0.28 21.49 8.72
C SER A 18 -0.98 20.47 7.81
N PHE A 19 -1.47 19.38 8.39
CA PHE A 19 -2.21 18.35 7.65
C PHE A 19 -3.48 18.94 7.00
N ASN A 20 -3.66 18.74 5.70
CA ASN A 20 -4.81 19.27 4.97
C ASN A 20 -5.97 18.26 4.92
N GLN A 21 -6.86 18.33 5.90
CA GLN A 21 -7.99 17.40 6.02
C GLN A 21 -8.95 17.44 4.82
N ASP A 22 -9.26 18.63 4.29
CA ASP A 22 -10.23 18.78 3.21
C ASP A 22 -9.75 18.12 1.92
N MET A 23 -8.47 18.35 1.56
CA MET A 23 -7.84 17.70 0.41
C MET A 23 -7.74 16.18 0.62
N TYR A 24 -7.47 15.75 1.85
CA TYR A 24 -7.38 14.32 2.17
C TYR A 24 -8.71 13.60 1.96
N ASN A 25 -9.80 14.20 2.46
CA ASN A 25 -11.16 13.71 2.27
C ASN A 25 -11.58 13.69 0.80
N ALA A 26 -11.26 14.76 0.06
CA ALA A 26 -11.55 14.85 -1.38
C ALA A 26 -10.81 13.78 -2.19
N LEU A 27 -9.51 13.59 -1.93
CA LEU A 27 -8.68 12.56 -2.57
C LEU A 27 -9.24 11.15 -2.30
N ALA A 28 -9.58 10.87 -1.04
CA ALA A 28 -10.12 9.59 -0.64
C ALA A 28 -11.46 9.29 -1.33
N ALA A 29 -12.36 10.28 -1.41
CA ALA A 29 -13.63 10.16 -2.12
C ALA A 29 -13.42 9.93 -3.63
N GLU A 30 -12.50 10.66 -4.27
CA GLU A 30 -12.19 10.49 -5.70
C GLU A 30 -11.67 9.08 -6.01
N LEU A 31 -10.74 8.56 -5.19
CA LEU A 31 -10.18 7.22 -5.38
C LEU A 31 -11.24 6.11 -5.30
N LEU A 32 -12.17 6.22 -4.34
CA LEU A 32 -13.29 5.28 -4.23
C LEU A 32 -14.26 5.42 -5.41
N GLN A 33 -14.60 6.64 -5.82
CA GLN A 33 -15.48 6.90 -6.98
C GLN A 33 -14.88 6.41 -8.30
N THR A 34 -13.55 6.43 -8.44
CA THR A 34 -12.84 5.98 -9.64
C THR A 34 -12.61 4.46 -9.68
N GLY A 35 -13.00 3.74 -8.63
CA GLY A 35 -13.08 2.27 -8.63
C GLY A 35 -12.15 1.57 -7.64
N CYS A 36 -11.46 2.29 -6.75
CA CYS A 36 -10.74 1.65 -5.65
C CYS A 36 -11.75 0.97 -4.71
N SER A 37 -11.43 -0.25 -4.30
CA SER A 37 -12.25 -1.07 -3.40
C SER A 37 -11.95 -0.79 -1.93
N GLY A 38 -10.84 -0.12 -1.65
CA GLY A 38 -10.48 0.35 -0.31
C GLY A 38 -9.33 1.34 -0.34
N LEU A 39 -9.00 1.84 0.84
CA LEU A 39 -7.96 2.83 1.08
C LEU A 39 -6.99 2.31 2.15
N ALA A 40 -5.70 2.57 1.97
CA ALA A 40 -4.63 2.23 2.91
C ALA A 40 -3.87 3.50 3.34
N PRO A 41 -4.42 4.30 4.27
CA PRO A 41 -3.75 5.51 4.75
C PRO A 41 -2.52 5.20 5.59
N PHE A 42 -1.62 6.18 5.71
CA PHE A 42 -0.40 6.10 6.56
C PHE A 42 0.50 4.88 6.28
N GLY A 43 0.61 4.50 5.01
CA GLY A 43 1.70 3.66 4.53
C GLY A 43 2.94 4.47 4.15
N THR A 44 3.91 3.81 3.52
CA THR A 44 5.12 4.45 2.96
C THR A 44 4.75 5.57 1.97
N THR A 45 3.78 5.32 1.08
CA THR A 45 3.28 6.30 0.10
C THR A 45 2.65 7.52 0.77
N GLY A 46 1.95 7.34 1.87
CA GLY A 46 1.31 8.42 2.63
C GLY A 46 2.29 9.18 3.55
N GLU A 47 3.60 8.98 3.39
CA GLU A 47 4.64 9.60 4.22
C GLU A 47 4.36 9.46 5.71
N ALA A 48 3.94 8.26 6.15
CA ALA A 48 3.43 8.05 7.49
C ALA A 48 4.34 8.63 8.60
N LEU A 49 5.65 8.47 8.46
CA LEU A 49 6.62 8.93 9.46
C LEU A 49 6.78 10.46 9.55
N SER A 50 6.19 11.21 8.62
CA SER A 50 6.06 12.66 8.66
C SER A 50 4.77 13.13 9.36
N VAL A 51 3.83 12.22 9.66
CA VAL A 51 2.52 12.51 10.27
C VAL A 51 2.49 11.97 11.70
N GLY A 52 2.29 12.85 12.68
CA GLY A 52 2.25 12.49 14.10
C GLY A 52 1.01 11.67 14.46
N SER A 53 1.07 10.91 15.55
CA SER A 53 -0.02 10.00 15.96
C SER A 53 -1.36 10.72 16.16
N ALA A 54 -1.36 11.90 16.76
CA ALA A 54 -2.58 12.70 16.95
C ALA A 54 -3.17 13.21 15.63
N GLU A 55 -2.32 13.57 14.67
CA GLU A 55 -2.75 13.96 13.32
C GLU A 55 -3.35 12.78 12.58
N ARG A 56 -2.77 11.58 12.70
CA ARG A 56 -3.33 10.35 12.09
C ARG A 56 -4.72 10.03 12.64
N ILE A 57 -4.90 10.15 13.95
CA ILE A 57 -6.19 9.96 14.63
C ILE A 57 -7.22 10.94 14.05
N THR A 58 -6.92 12.23 14.12
CA THR A 58 -7.80 13.29 13.57
C THR A 58 -8.11 13.06 12.09
N ALA A 59 -7.11 12.62 11.32
CA ALA A 59 -7.27 12.36 9.90
C ALA A 59 -8.19 11.17 9.59
N LEU A 60 -8.14 10.09 10.38
CA LEU A 60 -9.08 8.97 10.25
C LEU A 60 -10.50 9.37 10.63
N GLU A 61 -10.65 10.07 11.75
CA GLU A 61 -11.94 10.61 12.17
C GLU A 61 -12.54 11.52 11.08
N GLY A 62 -11.72 12.37 10.48
CA GLY A 62 -12.12 13.24 9.38
C GLY A 62 -12.54 12.49 8.11
N LEU A 63 -11.88 11.38 7.76
CA LEU A 63 -12.31 10.53 6.64
C LEU A 63 -13.69 9.94 6.92
N VAL A 64 -13.91 9.36 8.10
CA VAL A 64 -15.20 8.78 8.48
C VAL A 64 -16.30 9.84 8.55
N ALA A 65 -16.02 10.99 9.16
CA ALA A 65 -16.94 12.13 9.25
C ALA A 65 -17.31 12.70 7.87
N SER A 66 -16.43 12.58 6.86
CA SER A 66 -16.72 12.97 5.48
C SER A 66 -17.68 12.02 4.74
N GLY A 67 -18.08 10.92 5.38
CA GLY A 67 -19.01 9.93 4.84
C GLY A 67 -18.36 8.72 4.20
N ILE A 68 -17.04 8.55 4.36
CA ILE A 68 -16.35 7.33 3.93
C ILE A 68 -16.64 6.21 4.92
N ASP A 69 -17.09 5.06 4.41
CA ASP A 69 -17.32 3.87 5.24
C ASP A 69 -15.98 3.37 5.82
N PRO A 70 -15.78 3.34 7.15
CA PRO A 70 -14.54 2.87 7.74
C PRO A 70 -14.21 1.41 7.34
N LYS A 71 -15.20 0.60 6.97
CA LYS A 71 -15.00 -0.79 6.51
C LYS A 71 -14.28 -0.92 5.17
N VAL A 72 -13.96 0.18 4.50
CA VAL A 72 -13.08 0.18 3.31
C VAL A 72 -11.69 0.73 3.60
N ILE A 73 -11.35 1.03 4.85
CA ILE A 73 -10.09 1.66 5.27
C ILE A 73 -9.24 0.66 6.06
N ILE A 74 -7.97 0.53 5.70
CA ILE A 74 -6.95 -0.23 6.44
C ILE A 74 -5.75 0.69 6.74
N PRO A 75 -5.75 1.45 7.86
CA PRO A 75 -4.66 2.36 8.18
C PRO A 75 -3.36 1.65 8.56
N GLY A 76 -2.24 2.28 8.22
CA GLY A 76 -0.92 1.93 8.71
C GLY A 76 -0.72 2.38 10.16
N THR A 77 -0.56 1.43 11.07
CA THR A 77 -0.42 1.69 12.52
C THR A 77 0.90 1.20 13.10
N GLY A 78 1.68 0.39 12.36
CA GLY A 78 2.97 -0.12 12.81
C GLY A 78 4.03 0.98 12.91
N LEU A 79 4.43 1.30 14.14
CA LEU A 79 5.49 2.26 14.49
C LEU A 79 6.67 1.55 15.17
N CYS A 80 7.75 2.30 15.43
CA CYS A 80 8.92 1.81 16.16
C CYS A 80 8.73 1.75 17.68
N ASN A 81 7.61 2.26 18.19
CA ASN A 81 7.26 2.18 19.59
C ASN A 81 5.92 1.44 19.74
N LEU A 82 5.88 0.51 20.68
CA LEU A 82 4.72 -0.35 20.90
C LEU A 82 3.50 0.41 21.46
N PRO A 83 3.63 1.32 22.45
CA PRO A 83 2.48 2.03 23.00
C PRO A 83 1.68 2.83 21.97
N GLU A 84 2.34 3.56 21.06
CA GLU A 84 1.61 4.29 20.02
C GLU A 84 1.07 3.35 18.94
N SER A 85 1.77 2.26 18.62
CA SER A 85 1.23 1.25 17.70
C SER A 85 -0.07 0.65 18.24
N ILE A 86 -0.13 0.38 19.54
CA ILE A 86 -1.35 -0.06 20.24
C ILE A 86 -2.43 1.01 20.18
N ALA A 87 -2.12 2.25 20.57
CA ALA A 87 -3.09 3.34 20.62
C ALA A 87 -3.72 3.63 19.24
N LEU A 88 -2.91 3.70 18.19
CA LEU A 88 -3.38 3.90 16.82
C LEU A 88 -4.20 2.71 16.33
N SER A 89 -3.77 1.47 16.64
CA SER A 89 -4.48 0.27 16.20
C SER A 89 -5.83 0.14 16.90
N ARG A 90 -5.88 0.38 18.21
CA ARG A 90 -7.13 0.38 18.98
C ARG A 90 -8.09 1.44 18.44
N HIS A 91 -7.62 2.67 18.26
CA HIS A 91 -8.46 3.75 17.74
C HIS A 91 -9.02 3.44 16.34
N ALA A 92 -8.19 2.90 15.43
CA ALA A 92 -8.65 2.51 14.10
C ALA A 92 -9.76 1.44 14.16
N VAL A 93 -9.62 0.44 15.04
CA VAL A 93 -10.64 -0.61 15.21
C VAL A 93 -11.91 -0.07 15.88
N GLU A 94 -11.79 0.81 16.88
CA GLU A 94 -12.94 1.49 17.51
C GLU A 94 -13.73 2.36 16.52
N LEU A 95 -13.04 2.98 15.54
CA LEU A 95 -13.68 3.68 14.42
C LEU A 95 -14.36 2.73 13.42
N GLY A 96 -14.19 1.41 13.56
CA GLY A 96 -14.76 0.40 12.67
C GLY A 96 -13.97 0.18 11.38
N CYS A 97 -12.68 0.52 11.35
CA CYS A 97 -11.82 0.25 10.20
C CYS A 97 -11.81 -1.26 9.87
N ALA A 98 -11.54 -1.61 8.61
CA ALA A 98 -11.52 -3.00 8.14
C ALA A 98 -10.39 -3.86 8.74
N GLY A 99 -9.53 -3.24 9.53
CA GLY A 99 -8.33 -3.80 10.14
C GLY A 99 -7.22 -2.75 10.13
N VAL A 100 -6.01 -3.16 10.50
CA VAL A 100 -4.84 -2.29 10.55
C VAL A 100 -3.68 -2.94 9.80
N MET A 101 -2.83 -2.12 9.19
CA MET A 101 -1.63 -2.58 8.51
C MET A 101 -0.39 -2.26 9.36
N THR A 102 0.36 -3.29 9.73
CA THR A 102 1.42 -3.17 10.74
C THR A 102 2.78 -3.54 10.15
N LEU A 103 3.68 -2.56 10.05
CA LEU A 103 5.11 -2.83 9.88
C LEU A 103 5.66 -3.52 11.14
N PRO A 104 6.66 -4.42 11.02
CA PRO A 104 7.47 -4.77 12.17
C PRO A 104 8.18 -3.52 12.73
N PRO A 105 8.54 -3.50 14.03
CA PRO A 105 9.36 -2.42 14.57
C PRO A 105 10.67 -2.36 13.76
N PHE A 106 10.95 -1.20 13.18
CA PHE A 106 11.94 -1.12 12.10
C PHE A 106 13.11 -0.18 12.42
N TYR A 107 13.16 0.52 13.55
CA TYR A 107 14.31 1.38 13.85
C TYR A 107 15.52 0.55 14.31
N PHE A 108 15.32 -0.26 15.36
CA PHE A 108 16.29 -1.24 15.80
C PHE A 108 16.28 -2.44 14.84
N LYS A 109 17.45 -2.97 14.48
CA LYS A 109 17.61 -4.04 13.49
C LYS A 109 18.16 -5.31 14.14
N GLY A 110 18.08 -6.41 13.41
CA GLY A 110 18.67 -7.69 13.83
C GLY A 110 17.82 -8.48 14.82
N MET A 111 16.54 -8.11 15.02
CA MET A 111 15.61 -8.95 15.75
C MET A 111 15.37 -10.24 14.97
N GLY A 112 15.49 -11.37 15.66
CA GLY A 112 15.06 -12.66 15.14
C GLY A 112 13.54 -12.82 15.18
N ASP A 113 13.05 -13.89 14.57
CA ASP A 113 11.61 -14.17 14.46
C ASP A 113 10.92 -14.29 15.82
N ASP A 114 11.57 -14.82 16.85
CA ASP A 114 10.99 -14.89 18.20
C ASP A 114 10.71 -13.51 18.78
N GLY A 115 11.64 -12.56 18.62
CA GLY A 115 11.43 -11.20 19.09
C GLY A 115 10.35 -10.44 18.31
N LEU A 116 10.19 -10.75 17.02
CA LEU A 116 9.10 -10.20 16.21
C LEU A 116 7.76 -10.84 16.58
N PHE A 117 7.74 -12.14 16.87
CA PHE A 117 6.56 -12.84 17.36
C PHE A 117 6.08 -12.22 18.68
N ASP A 118 6.98 -12.05 19.65
CA ASP A 118 6.69 -11.40 20.95
C ASP A 118 6.16 -9.97 20.77
N TYR A 119 6.67 -9.23 19.79
CA TYR A 119 6.15 -7.89 19.48
C TYR A 119 4.70 -7.93 19.01
N PHE A 120 4.37 -8.82 18.06
CA PHE A 120 3.01 -8.93 17.55
C PHE A 120 2.04 -9.46 18.61
N GLU A 121 2.46 -10.43 19.42
CA GLU A 121 1.68 -10.90 20.58
C GLU A 121 1.35 -9.74 21.53
N LYS A 122 2.34 -8.96 21.94
CA LYS A 122 2.12 -7.80 22.82
C LYS A 122 1.29 -6.69 22.16
N LEU A 123 1.37 -6.53 20.84
CA LEU A 123 0.52 -5.61 20.10
C LEU A 123 -0.95 -6.08 20.15
N ILE A 124 -1.19 -7.37 19.91
CA ILE A 124 -2.53 -7.97 19.95
C ILE A 124 -3.13 -7.84 21.37
N ASP A 125 -2.38 -8.28 22.38
CA ASP A 125 -2.79 -8.19 23.79
C ASP A 125 -2.99 -6.74 24.24
N GLY A 126 -2.16 -5.83 23.75
CA GLY A 126 -2.27 -4.42 24.08
C GLY A 126 -3.48 -3.74 23.45
N VAL A 127 -3.84 -4.12 22.22
CA VAL A 127 -5.04 -3.58 21.57
C VAL A 127 -6.30 -4.11 22.23
N ASP A 128 -6.34 -5.40 22.55
CA ASP A 128 -7.43 -6.09 23.28
C ASP A 128 -8.83 -5.72 22.74
N HIS A 129 -9.05 -5.97 21.44
CA HIS A 129 -10.32 -5.68 20.80
C HIS A 129 -10.81 -6.87 19.96
N PRO A 130 -12.08 -7.30 20.08
CA PRO A 130 -12.59 -8.49 19.40
C PRO A 130 -12.60 -8.39 17.88
N ASP A 131 -12.78 -7.18 17.34
CA ASP A 131 -12.80 -6.92 15.89
C ASP A 131 -11.41 -6.64 15.30
N LEU A 132 -10.32 -6.81 16.08
CA LEU A 132 -8.98 -6.54 15.60
C LEU A 132 -8.61 -7.50 14.46
N GLN A 133 -8.32 -6.94 13.30
CA GLN A 133 -7.74 -7.63 12.16
C GLN A 133 -6.43 -6.96 11.77
N ILE A 134 -5.35 -7.73 11.74
CA ILE A 134 -4.01 -7.27 11.40
C ILE A 134 -3.61 -7.80 10.03
N TYR A 135 -3.19 -6.86 9.18
CA TYR A 135 -2.50 -7.10 7.93
C TYR A 135 -1.01 -6.81 8.15
N LEU A 136 -0.19 -7.85 8.17
CA LEU A 136 1.26 -7.71 8.29
C LEU A 136 1.79 -6.91 7.09
N TYR A 137 2.78 -6.04 7.29
CA TYR A 137 3.38 -5.29 6.18
C TYR A 137 4.85 -5.68 6.03
N HIS A 138 5.15 -6.42 4.96
CA HIS A 138 6.48 -6.87 4.62
C HIS A 138 7.09 -6.00 3.51
N ILE A 139 8.05 -5.15 3.86
CA ILE A 139 8.79 -4.28 2.92
C ILE A 139 10.26 -4.15 3.36
N PRO A 140 11.04 -5.25 3.31
CA PRO A 140 12.38 -5.31 3.93
C PRO A 140 13.37 -4.30 3.33
N GLN A 141 13.22 -3.93 2.07
CA GLN A 141 14.06 -2.94 1.40
C GLN A 141 13.87 -1.51 1.93
N VAL A 142 12.73 -1.20 2.55
CA VAL A 142 12.46 0.10 3.19
C VAL A 142 12.62 0.00 4.71
N SER A 143 12.00 -1.02 5.31
CA SER A 143 12.01 -1.21 6.77
C SER A 143 13.32 -1.79 7.30
N GLY A 144 14.17 -2.39 6.46
CA GLY A 144 15.38 -3.12 6.90
C GLY A 144 15.09 -4.34 7.79
N VAL A 145 13.84 -4.75 7.94
CA VAL A 145 13.40 -5.89 8.77
C VAL A 145 12.46 -6.75 7.94
N GLY A 146 12.83 -8.02 7.76
CA GLY A 146 12.00 -8.99 7.05
C GLY A 146 11.03 -9.70 7.99
N LEU A 147 9.89 -10.12 7.44
CA LEU A 147 8.98 -11.06 8.09
C LEU A 147 9.19 -12.39 7.37
N SER A 148 9.81 -13.36 8.05
CA SER A 148 10.08 -14.66 7.43
C SER A 148 8.77 -15.43 7.18
N ILE A 149 8.80 -16.36 6.23
CA ILE A 149 7.66 -17.27 5.99
C ILE A 149 7.33 -18.07 7.25
N GLU A 150 8.34 -18.48 8.02
CA GLU A 150 8.16 -19.23 9.26
C GLU A 150 7.45 -18.38 10.32
N LEU A 151 7.89 -17.13 10.51
CA LEU A 151 7.26 -16.18 11.43
C LEU A 151 5.79 -15.93 11.06
N VAL A 152 5.51 -15.63 9.78
CA VAL A 152 4.14 -15.38 9.31
C VAL A 152 3.26 -16.62 9.52
N THR A 153 3.79 -17.82 9.27
CA THR A 153 3.08 -19.09 9.50
C THR A 153 2.77 -19.28 10.99
N ARG A 154 3.75 -19.04 11.88
CA ARG A 154 3.58 -19.13 13.33
C ARG A 154 2.51 -18.15 13.83
N LEU A 155 2.58 -16.89 13.39
CA LEU A 155 1.61 -15.85 13.75
C LEU A 155 0.19 -16.21 13.28
N ARG A 156 0.05 -16.67 12.02
CA ARG A 156 -1.23 -17.09 11.45
C ARG A 156 -1.85 -18.28 12.20
N ALA A 157 -1.02 -19.21 12.65
CA ALA A 157 -1.45 -20.39 13.39
C ALA A 157 -1.85 -20.06 14.84
N ALA A 158 -1.11 -19.17 15.51
CA ALA A 158 -1.38 -18.77 16.89
C ALA A 158 -2.58 -17.82 17.01
N TYR A 159 -2.76 -16.92 16.05
CA TYR A 159 -3.76 -15.85 16.08
C TYR A 159 -4.65 -15.86 14.84
N PRO A 160 -5.42 -16.93 14.60
CA PRO A 160 -6.02 -17.17 13.30
C PRO A 160 -7.15 -16.21 12.90
N ASP A 161 -7.81 -15.59 13.88
CA ASP A 161 -8.88 -14.61 13.67
C ASP A 161 -8.35 -13.18 13.62
N VAL A 162 -7.11 -12.95 14.07
CA VAL A 162 -6.49 -11.63 14.18
C VAL A 162 -5.47 -11.40 13.06
N ILE A 163 -4.55 -12.34 12.81
CA ILE A 163 -3.57 -12.24 11.72
C ILE A 163 -4.23 -12.73 10.42
N VAL A 164 -4.93 -11.83 9.75
CA VAL A 164 -5.78 -12.18 8.61
C VAL A 164 -5.07 -12.05 7.27
N GLY A 165 -4.01 -11.25 7.18
CA GLY A 165 -3.33 -11.04 5.91
C GLY A 165 -1.94 -10.44 6.00
N ILE A 166 -1.34 -10.27 4.83
CA ILE A 166 -0.02 -9.68 4.63
C ILE A 166 0.00 -8.86 3.33
N LYS A 167 0.57 -7.67 3.39
CA LYS A 167 1.01 -6.91 2.21
C LYS A 167 2.48 -7.24 1.96
N ASP A 168 2.76 -7.93 0.87
CA ASP A 168 4.11 -8.30 0.46
C ASP A 168 4.64 -7.32 -0.59
N SER A 169 5.39 -6.31 -0.14
CA SER A 169 6.08 -5.36 -0.99
C SER A 169 7.54 -5.72 -1.23
N SER A 170 7.98 -6.96 -0.98
CA SER A 170 9.39 -7.36 -1.20
C SER A 170 9.83 -7.27 -2.66
N GLY A 171 8.90 -7.39 -3.61
CA GLY A 171 9.21 -7.54 -5.04
C GLY A 171 9.74 -8.92 -5.41
N ASP A 172 9.72 -9.89 -4.49
CA ASP A 172 10.14 -11.28 -4.70
C ASP A 172 8.92 -12.19 -4.90
N TRP A 173 8.75 -12.67 -6.14
CA TRP A 173 7.65 -13.56 -6.49
C TRP A 173 7.69 -14.90 -5.75
N ASP A 174 8.86 -15.48 -5.51
CA ASP A 174 8.96 -16.74 -4.78
C ASP A 174 8.55 -16.56 -3.31
N ASN A 175 8.86 -15.40 -2.71
CA ASN A 175 8.34 -15.04 -1.40
C ASN A 175 6.81 -14.92 -1.42
N THR A 176 6.24 -14.15 -2.34
CA THR A 176 4.78 -13.99 -2.48
C THR A 176 4.08 -15.33 -2.69
N ARG A 177 4.62 -16.21 -3.54
CA ARG A 177 4.08 -17.55 -3.79
C ARG A 177 4.08 -18.42 -2.53
N ARG A 178 5.11 -18.32 -1.69
CA ARG A 178 5.18 -19.04 -0.41
C ARG A 178 4.18 -18.49 0.60
N LEU A 179 3.98 -17.17 0.66
CA LEU A 179 2.94 -16.55 1.48
C LEU A 179 1.54 -17.00 1.06
N LEU A 180 1.27 -17.07 -0.26
CA LEU A 180 0.00 -17.55 -0.81
C LEU A 180 -0.31 -19.01 -0.46
N ALA A 181 0.70 -19.80 -0.10
CA ALA A 181 0.52 -21.18 0.32
C ALA A 181 0.17 -21.33 1.82
N ILE A 182 0.20 -20.24 2.61
CA ILE A 182 -0.20 -20.26 4.02
C ILE A 182 -1.72 -20.25 4.09
N ASP A 183 -2.30 -21.27 4.73
CA ASP A 183 -3.75 -21.43 4.79
C ASP A 183 -4.45 -20.25 5.49
N GLY A 184 -5.56 -19.81 4.90
CA GLY A 184 -6.37 -18.70 5.41
C GLY A 184 -5.68 -17.34 5.49
N LEU A 185 -4.47 -17.16 4.92
CA LEU A 185 -3.77 -15.87 4.90
C LEU A 185 -4.13 -15.08 3.63
N ILE A 186 -4.63 -13.86 3.80
CA ILE A 186 -4.89 -12.95 2.68
C ILE A 186 -3.58 -12.31 2.23
N VAL A 187 -3.16 -12.53 0.98
CA VAL A 187 -1.94 -11.92 0.44
C VAL A 187 -2.29 -10.78 -0.51
N TYR A 188 -1.76 -9.60 -0.22
CA TYR A 188 -1.74 -8.44 -1.09
C TYR A 188 -0.33 -8.25 -1.65
N PRO A 189 -0.05 -8.67 -2.89
CA PRO A 189 1.21 -8.33 -3.54
C PRO A 189 1.33 -6.81 -3.68
N GLY A 190 2.47 -6.28 -3.27
CA GLY A 190 2.94 -4.94 -3.54
C GLY A 190 4.04 -4.98 -4.60
N ALA A 191 4.27 -3.83 -5.26
CA ALA A 191 5.00 -3.71 -6.52
C ALA A 191 4.27 -4.37 -7.71
N GLU A 192 4.64 -3.96 -8.93
CA GLU A 192 4.11 -4.40 -10.24
C GLU A 192 4.42 -5.88 -10.56
N LEU A 193 4.45 -6.75 -9.55
CA LEU A 193 4.43 -8.19 -9.69
C LEU A 193 3.24 -8.62 -10.56
N PRO A 194 3.29 -9.77 -11.25
CA PRO A 194 2.22 -10.20 -12.14
C PRO A 194 0.93 -10.43 -11.35
N VAL A 195 0.15 -9.37 -11.21
CA VAL A 195 -1.09 -9.29 -10.43
C VAL A 195 -2.07 -10.36 -10.87
N ILE A 196 -2.08 -10.63 -12.18
CA ILE A 196 -2.89 -11.68 -12.78
C ILE A 196 -2.52 -13.06 -12.22
N ASP A 197 -1.23 -13.35 -12.06
CA ASP A 197 -0.77 -14.63 -11.53
C ASP A 197 -0.98 -14.73 -10.01
N ALA A 198 -0.83 -13.64 -9.27
CA ALA A 198 -1.18 -13.58 -7.86
C ALA A 198 -2.68 -13.85 -7.62
N ILE A 199 -3.55 -13.21 -8.40
CA ILE A 199 -5.01 -13.44 -8.33
C ILE A 199 -5.36 -14.89 -8.68
N ARG A 200 -4.71 -15.48 -9.70
CA ARG A 200 -4.91 -16.90 -10.07
C ARG A 200 -4.56 -17.87 -8.94
N LEU A 201 -3.62 -17.49 -8.08
CA LEU A 201 -3.19 -18.28 -6.93
C LEU A 201 -3.93 -17.92 -5.63
N GLY A 202 -4.95 -17.05 -5.68
CA GLY A 202 -5.80 -16.72 -4.53
C GLY A 202 -5.51 -15.37 -3.85
N GLY A 203 -4.62 -14.54 -4.39
CA GLY A 203 -4.38 -13.18 -3.91
C GLY A 203 -5.64 -12.31 -3.98
N ALA A 204 -5.86 -11.46 -2.96
CA ALA A 204 -7.12 -10.70 -2.82
C ALA A 204 -7.18 -9.43 -3.68
N GLY A 205 -6.07 -8.99 -4.26
CA GLY A 205 -6.01 -7.75 -5.03
C GLY A 205 -4.61 -7.21 -5.22
N LEU A 206 -4.51 -5.91 -5.49
CA LEU A 206 -3.26 -5.17 -5.67
C LEU A 206 -3.25 -3.95 -4.75
N HIS A 207 -2.09 -3.62 -4.19
CA HIS A 207 -1.83 -2.31 -3.59
C HIS A 207 -0.73 -1.60 -4.37
N PHE A 208 -1.06 -0.49 -5.05
CA PHE A 208 -0.07 0.32 -5.78
C PHE A 208 0.73 1.19 -4.81
N GLY A 209 1.98 0.85 -4.52
CA GLY A 209 2.96 1.85 -4.10
C GLY A 209 3.82 2.17 -5.31
N ASP A 210 3.75 3.42 -5.78
CA ASP A 210 4.81 4.21 -6.46
C ASP A 210 4.22 5.12 -7.56
N GLY A 211 4.15 6.42 -7.24
CA GLY A 211 3.86 7.51 -8.19
C GLY A 211 2.38 7.82 -8.40
N GLU A 212 2.07 9.13 -8.42
CA GLU A 212 0.86 9.80 -8.93
C GLU A 212 -0.17 8.90 -9.64
N PRO A 213 -1.49 9.06 -9.38
CA PRO A 213 -2.52 8.37 -10.14
C PRO A 213 -2.47 8.85 -11.60
N LYS A 214 -1.62 8.23 -12.42
CA LYS A 214 -1.74 8.28 -13.87
C LYS A 214 -3.14 7.77 -14.14
N ARG A 215 -4.04 8.67 -14.57
CA ARG A 215 -5.43 8.39 -14.96
C ARG A 215 -5.49 7.04 -15.68
N LEU A 216 -5.77 5.98 -14.94
CA LEU A 216 -5.67 4.63 -15.45
C LEU A 216 -6.99 4.31 -16.12
N GLY A 217 -6.97 4.42 -17.46
CA GLY A 217 -8.00 3.90 -18.34
C GLY A 217 -8.04 2.37 -18.26
N HIS A 218 -8.56 1.82 -17.16
CA HIS A 218 -8.85 0.40 -17.02
C HIS A 218 -10.29 0.17 -16.53
N ARG A 219 -11.25 0.76 -17.27
CA ARG A 219 -12.66 0.31 -17.25
C ARG A 219 -12.85 -1.01 -18.00
N GLN A 220 -12.07 -2.08 -17.79
CA GLN A 220 -12.40 -3.35 -18.47
C GLN A 220 -11.80 -4.68 -17.98
N CYS A 221 -11.45 -4.88 -16.70
CA CYS A 221 -10.97 -6.21 -16.28
C CYS A 221 -11.93 -7.08 -15.46
N HIS A 222 -13.11 -6.58 -15.03
CA HIS A 222 -14.05 -7.39 -14.24
C HIS A 222 -15.39 -7.71 -14.89
N ARG A 223 -15.57 -7.44 -16.20
CA ARG A 223 -16.88 -7.64 -16.84
C ARG A 223 -16.83 -8.27 -18.24
N SER A 224 -16.15 -9.41 -18.39
CA SER A 224 -16.48 -10.45 -19.39
C SER A 224 -15.36 -11.49 -19.53
N LEU A 225 -15.52 -12.67 -18.93
CA LEU A 225 -14.93 -13.89 -19.47
C LEU A 225 -16.07 -14.78 -19.97
N PRO A 226 -16.43 -14.72 -21.28
CA PRO A 226 -17.33 -15.70 -21.84
C PRO A 226 -16.59 -17.04 -21.96
N ARG A 227 -17.21 -18.10 -21.43
CA ARG A 227 -16.79 -19.49 -21.69
C ARG A 227 -16.70 -19.69 -23.20
N ARG A 228 -15.49 -19.91 -23.74
CA ARG A 228 -15.32 -20.40 -25.11
C ARG A 228 -14.80 -21.83 -25.10
N GLN A 229 -15.58 -22.68 -25.77
CA GLN A 229 -15.29 -24.06 -26.12
C GLN A 229 -13.92 -24.19 -26.81
N VAL A 230 -13.25 -25.28 -26.47
CA VAL A 230 -12.04 -25.77 -27.10
C VAL A 230 -12.36 -26.14 -28.56
N GLY A 231 -11.77 -25.41 -29.51
CA GLY A 231 -11.82 -25.71 -30.94
C GLY A 231 -10.41 -25.61 -31.54
N ARG A 232 -9.93 -26.70 -32.12
CA ARG A 232 -8.61 -26.87 -32.74
C ARG A 232 -8.42 -25.91 -33.92
N GLY A 233 -7.24 -25.31 -34.06
CA GLY A 233 -6.81 -24.64 -35.30
C GLY A 233 -5.42 -24.01 -35.19
N ARG A 234 -4.47 -24.50 -35.98
CA ARG A 234 -3.10 -24.00 -36.13
C ARG A 234 -3.11 -22.64 -36.86
N GLY A 235 -2.26 -21.69 -36.47
CA GLY A 235 -2.01 -20.48 -37.27
C GLY A 235 -1.06 -19.50 -36.58
N ARG A 236 0.01 -19.13 -37.30
CA ARG A 236 1.19 -18.35 -36.87
C ARG A 236 0.87 -16.91 -36.44
N ALA A 237 1.69 -16.40 -35.52
CA ALA A 237 1.79 -15.00 -35.16
C ALA A 237 2.44 -14.18 -36.30
N GLN A 238 1.89 -12.99 -36.56
CA GLN A 238 2.60 -11.88 -37.20
C GLN A 238 2.20 -10.59 -36.49
N ALA A 239 3.22 -9.83 -36.10
CA ALA A 239 3.12 -8.48 -35.57
C ALA A 239 2.76 -7.50 -36.68
N GLY A 240 1.89 -6.53 -36.39
CA GLY A 240 1.52 -5.45 -37.29
C GLY A 240 1.41 -4.14 -36.50
N GLU A 241 2.20 -3.17 -36.94
CA GLU A 241 2.22 -1.78 -36.50
C GLU A 241 0.91 -1.04 -36.83
N GLY A 242 0.63 0.02 -36.05
CA GLY A 242 -0.10 1.19 -36.53
C GLY A 242 -1.60 1.28 -36.19
N CYS A 243 -1.95 2.24 -35.32
CA CYS A 243 -2.85 3.32 -35.72
C CYS A 243 -2.91 4.42 -34.65
N ALA A 244 -2.41 5.59 -35.02
CA ALA A 244 -2.76 6.86 -34.41
C ALA A 244 -4.21 7.21 -34.76
N ALA A 245 -4.97 7.71 -33.79
CA ALA A 245 -6.22 8.42 -34.04
C ALA A 245 -6.28 9.64 -33.13
N ALA A 246 -6.28 10.81 -33.77
CA ALA A 246 -6.48 12.12 -33.18
C ALA A 246 -7.93 12.31 -32.73
N VAL A 247 -8.15 13.10 -31.67
CA VAL A 247 -9.45 13.70 -31.37
C VAL A 247 -9.25 15.23 -31.26
N PRO A 248 -9.99 16.05 -32.03
CA PRO A 248 -9.82 17.49 -32.07
C PRO A 248 -10.71 18.23 -31.06
N GLY A 249 -10.21 19.40 -30.63
CA GLY A 249 -11.03 20.58 -30.34
C GLY A 249 -11.51 20.75 -28.90
N LEU A 250 -10.91 21.71 -28.20
CA LEU A 250 -11.60 22.73 -27.39
C LEU A 250 -10.56 23.73 -26.83
N CYS A 251 -10.24 24.73 -27.66
CA CYS A 251 -9.74 26.03 -27.21
C CYS A 251 -10.51 27.10 -27.99
N PRO A 252 -10.97 28.15 -27.31
CA PRO A 252 -10.86 29.50 -27.84
C PRO A 252 -9.80 30.27 -27.05
N HIS A 253 -8.82 30.80 -27.76
CA HIS A 253 -7.90 31.82 -27.26
C HIS A 253 -8.56 33.21 -27.37
N SER A 254 -8.46 33.98 -26.30
CA SER A 254 -8.21 35.44 -26.27
C SER A 254 -7.97 35.77 -24.79
N GLY A 255 -6.78 36.11 -24.29
CA GLY A 255 -5.82 37.09 -24.79
C GLY A 255 -5.86 38.29 -23.85
N ALA A 256 -5.02 38.29 -22.80
CA ALA A 256 -4.56 39.49 -22.09
C ALA A 256 -3.42 39.12 -21.13
N GLU A 257 -2.36 39.92 -21.19
CA GLU A 257 -1.10 39.84 -20.45
C GLU A 257 -1.27 40.06 -18.94
N GLY A 258 -0.34 39.50 -18.13
CA GLY A 258 0.03 40.10 -16.85
C GLY A 258 0.24 39.15 -15.68
N ALA A 259 1.43 39.27 -15.08
CA ALA A 259 1.79 38.98 -13.69
C ALA A 259 2.10 37.52 -13.26
N SER A 260 3.41 37.32 -13.04
CA SER A 260 4.03 36.59 -11.92
C SER A 260 3.45 35.24 -11.47
N GLY A 261 4.15 34.16 -11.78
CA GLY A 261 4.01 32.87 -11.10
C GLY A 261 5.29 32.07 -11.25
N ALA A 262 6.09 31.99 -10.19
CA ALA A 262 7.31 31.18 -10.16
C ALA A 262 6.97 29.68 -10.32
N PRO A 263 7.79 28.89 -11.03
CA PRO A 263 7.51 27.48 -11.22
C PRO A 263 7.84 26.67 -9.96
N TYR A 264 6.96 25.71 -9.65
CA TYR A 264 7.13 24.60 -8.71
C TYR A 264 8.60 24.19 -8.53
N ARG A 265 9.14 24.35 -7.31
CA ARG A 265 10.41 23.74 -6.94
C ARG A 265 10.19 22.24 -6.72
N ARG A 266 10.75 21.43 -7.63
CA ARG A 266 10.92 19.98 -7.45
C ARG A 266 11.72 19.71 -6.17
N CYS A 267 11.13 19.05 -5.19
CA CYS A 267 11.89 18.22 -4.25
C CYS A 267 12.22 16.91 -4.97
N ALA A 268 13.29 16.92 -5.76
CA ALA A 268 13.94 15.70 -6.22
C ALA A 268 15.04 15.38 -5.20
N VAL A 269 14.82 14.38 -4.36
CA VAL A 269 15.92 13.72 -3.65
C VAL A 269 16.64 12.84 -4.68
N GLU A 270 17.63 13.41 -5.37
CA GLU A 270 18.58 12.62 -6.15
C GLU A 270 19.44 11.79 -5.20
N GLN A 271 19.09 10.51 -5.03
CA GLN A 271 20.04 9.52 -4.53
C GLN A 271 21.04 9.23 -5.65
N SER A 272 22.09 10.04 -5.72
CA SER A 272 23.27 9.73 -6.52
C SER A 272 24.06 8.62 -5.82
N ALA A 273 24.03 7.43 -6.40
CA ALA A 273 24.91 6.34 -6.02
C ALA A 273 26.35 6.71 -6.39
N SER A 274 27.13 7.21 -5.43
CA SER A 274 28.57 7.36 -5.60
C SER A 274 29.24 5.99 -5.56
N ALA A 275 29.77 5.54 -6.69
CA ALA A 275 30.68 4.42 -6.77
C ALA A 275 31.97 4.75 -5.98
N LEU A 276 32.18 4.10 -4.83
CA LEU A 276 33.45 4.14 -4.12
C LEU A 276 34.39 3.05 -4.66
N PRO A 277 35.65 3.38 -5.01
CA PRO A 277 36.59 2.42 -5.56
C PRO A 277 37.20 1.49 -4.50
N ARG A 278 37.46 0.25 -4.94
CA ARG A 278 38.11 -0.83 -4.19
C ARG A 278 39.45 -0.38 -3.60
N HIS A 279 39.58 -0.40 -2.28
CA HIS A 279 40.89 -0.29 -1.63
C HIS A 279 41.61 -1.65 -1.66
N GLN A 280 42.77 -1.64 -2.33
CA GLN A 280 43.74 -2.73 -2.36
C GLN A 280 44.37 -2.96 -0.98
N ARG A 281 44.64 -4.24 -0.70
CA ARG A 281 45.59 -4.73 0.31
C ARG A 281 46.92 -3.98 0.20
N ARG A 282 47.51 -3.61 1.34
CA ARG A 282 48.96 -3.69 1.55
C ARG A 282 49.27 -4.16 2.97
N GLU A 283 50.11 -5.17 3.01
CA GLU A 283 50.89 -5.65 4.14
C GLU A 283 51.80 -4.53 4.66
N THR A 284 51.86 -4.38 5.99
CA THR A 284 53.03 -4.56 6.89
C THR A 284 52.59 -4.24 8.30
#